data_AF-A0A2J6JBY7-F1
#
_entry.id   AF-A0A2J6JBY7-F1
#
_cell.length_a   1.000
_cell.length_b   1.000
_cell.length_c   1.000
_cell.angle_alpha   90.00
_cell.angle_beta   90.00
_cell.angle_gamma   90.00
#
_symmetry.space_group_name_H-M   'P 1'
#
loop_
_entity.id
_entity.type
_entity.pdbx_description
1 polymer ?
#
loop_
_entity_poly.entity_id
_entity_poly.type
_entity_poly.pdbx_seq_one_letter_code
_entity_poly.pdbx_strand_id
1 'polypeptide(L)' 'MGLALDEPQDEDVQVEANEITLLMEAEVKPYAASQQLDYICNARGEGFTIAPATGENCC' A
#
# COMPACT_ATOMS: atom_id res chain seq x y z
N MET A 1 2.37 -6.58 -7.69
CA MET A 1 1.32 -5.90 -6.90
C MET A 1 1.16 -4.51 -7.47
N GLY A 2 -0.06 -4.11 -7.81
CA GLY A 2 -0.36 -2.79 -8.37
C GLY A 2 -1.56 -2.18 -7.64
N LEU A 3 -1.71 -0.86 -7.69
CA LEU A 3 -2.83 -0.15 -7.07
C LEU A 3 -3.87 0.18 -8.15
N ALA A 4 -5.14 0.03 -7.80
CA ALA A 4 -6.28 0.40 -8.63
C ALA A 4 -7.38 1.03 -7.78
N LEU A 5 -8.27 1.79 -8.42
CA LEU A 5 -9.51 2.24 -7.80
C LEU A 5 -10.57 1.17 -8.06
N ASP A 6 -11.16 0.64 -6.99
CA ASP A 6 -12.16 -0.44 -7.07
C ASP A 6 -13.22 -0.29 -5.97
N GLU A 7 -14.33 -1.01 -6.15
CA GLU A 7 -15.39 -1.12 -5.14
C GLU A 7 -15.09 -2.26 -4.15
N PRO A 8 -15.48 -2.14 -2.87
CA PRO A 8 -15.23 -3.18 -1.87
C PRO A 8 -15.97 -4.48 -2.20
N GLN A 9 -15.25 -5.60 -2.13
CA GLN A 9 -15.81 -6.94 -2.24
C GLN A 9 -15.96 -7.60 -0.85
N ASP A 10 -16.82 -8.62 -0.76
CA ASP A 10 -17.15 -9.28 0.52
C ASP A 10 -15.94 -9.89 1.24
N GLU A 11 -14.90 -10.26 0.50
CA GLU A 11 -13.70 -10.93 1.01
C GLU A 11 -12.51 -9.96 1.22
N ASP A 12 -12.69 -8.67 0.90
CA ASP A 12 -11.63 -7.68 1.03
C ASP A 12 -11.38 -7.30 2.49
N VAL A 13 -10.10 -7.23 2.82
CA VAL A 13 -9.62 -6.61 4.04
C VAL A 13 -9.58 -5.10 3.83
N GLN A 14 -10.42 -4.39 4.59
CA GLN A 14 -10.49 -2.93 4.56
C GLN A 14 -9.62 -2.32 5.64
N VAL A 15 -8.80 -1.34 5.27
CA VAL A 15 -7.97 -0.57 6.20
C VAL A 15 -8.18 0.92 5.91
N GLU A 16 -8.54 1.69 6.93
CA GLU A 16 -8.59 3.14 6.82
C GLU A 16 -7.20 3.74 7.05
N ALA A 17 -6.76 4.58 6.12
CA ALA A 17 -5.52 5.36 6.23
C ALA A 17 -5.76 6.74 5.64
N ASN A 18 -5.41 7.83 6.34
CA ASN A 18 -5.54 9.20 5.80
C ASN A 18 -6.89 9.51 5.13
N GLU A 19 -8.00 9.08 5.76
CA GLU A 19 -9.38 9.27 5.27
C GLU A 19 -9.70 8.55 3.94
N ILE A 20 -8.81 7.68 3.46
CA ILE A 20 -9.06 6.76 2.34
C ILE A 20 -9.19 5.32 2.84
N THR A 21 -10.07 4.56 2.18
CA THR A 21 -10.22 3.14 2.43
C THR A 21 -9.33 2.36 1.47
N LEU A 22 -8.39 1.60 2.02
CA LEU A 22 -7.56 0.66 1.28
C LEU A 22 -8.25 -0.71 1.29
N LEU A 23 -8.40 -1.29 0.10
CA LEU A 23 -8.94 -2.63 -0.11
C LEU A 23 -7.80 -3.58 -0.44
N MET A 24 -7.75 -4.72 0.24
CA MET A 24 -6.71 -5.72 0.02
C MET A 24 -7.31 -7.12 0.06
N GLU A 25 -6.92 -7.96 -0.89
CA GLU A 25 -7.23 -9.39 -0.84
C GLU A 25 -6.68 -10.02 0.45
N ALA A 26 -7.47 -10.90 1.07
CA ALA A 26 -7.11 -11.54 2.34
C ALA A 26 -5.77 -12.30 2.27
N GLU A 27 -5.43 -12.86 1.11
CA GLU A 27 -4.17 -13.57 0.85
C GLU A 27 -2.95 -12.65 0.91
N VAL A 28 -3.12 -11.36 0.63
CA VAL A 28 -2.03 -10.36 0.58
C VAL A 28 -1.73 -9.78 1.97
N LYS A 29 -2.69 -9.84 2.90
CA LYS A 29 -2.59 -9.30 4.26
C LYS A 29 -1.29 -9.67 5.00
N PRO A 30 -0.80 -10.93 5.00
CA PRO A 30 0.44 -11.29 5.69
C PRO A 30 1.68 -10.58 5.13
N TYR A 31 1.66 -10.28 3.83
CA TYR A 31 2.75 -9.60 3.14
C TYR A 31 2.67 -8.08 3.32
N ALA A 32 1.47 -7.52 3.44
CA ALA A 32 1.24 -6.08 3.60
C ALA A 32 1.53 -5.58 5.04
N ALA A 33 1.41 -6.44 6.06
CA ALA A 33 1.52 -6.04 7.46
C ALA A 33 2.88 -5.42 7.86
N SER A 34 3.95 -5.71 7.12
CA SER A 34 5.30 -5.17 7.34
C SER A 34 5.69 -4.09 6.32
N GLN A 35 4.76 -3.65 5.49
CA GLN A 35 5.00 -2.67 4.43
C GLN A 35 4.39 -1.32 4.78
N GLN A 36 4.99 -0.27 4.22
CA GLN A 36 4.54 1.10 4.23
C GLN A 36 4.22 1.52 2.80
N LEU A 37 3.11 2.23 2.64
CA LEU A 37 2.69 2.86 1.39
C LEU A 37 2.95 4.36 1.50
N ASP A 38 3.85 4.89 0.68
CA ASP A 38 4.17 6.32 0.62
C ASP A 38 3.83 6.91 -0.75
N TYR A 39 3.58 8.22 -0.79
CA TYR A 39 3.50 8.98 -2.03
C TYR A 39 4.74 9.85 -2.17
N ILE A 40 5.50 9.64 -3.24
CA ILE A 40 6.67 10.44 -3.57
C ILE A 40 6.26 11.47 -4.62
N CYS A 41 6.61 12.74 -4.40
CA CYS A 41 6.49 13.80 -5.40
C CYS A 41 7.81 14.59 -5.43
N ASN A 42 8.60 14.44 -6.50
CA ASN A 42 9.87 15.14 -6.63
C ASN A 42 10.17 15.48 -8.11
N ALA A 43 11.32 16.13 -8.37
CA ALA A 43 11.71 16.56 -9.71
C ALA A 43 11.87 15.43 -10.75
N ARG A 44 11.91 14.17 -10.32
CA ARG A 44 12.03 12.99 -11.19
C ARG A 44 10.69 12.32 -11.49
N GLY A 45 9.60 12.78 -10.87
CA GLY A 45 8.25 12.25 -11.06
C GLY A 45 7.50 12.11 -9.75
N GLU A 46 6.30 11.54 -9.89
CA GLU A 46 5.41 11.29 -8.77
C GLU A 46 4.80 9.89 -8.85
N GLY A 47 4.44 9.34 -7.69
CA GLY A 47 3.79 8.05 -7.61
C GLY A 47 3.81 7.43 -6.22
N PHE A 48 3.08 6.32 -6.09
CA PHE A 48 3.07 5.51 -4.88
C PHE A 48 4.24 4.54 -4.83
N THR A 49 4.79 4.32 -3.64
CA THR A 49 5.81 3.30 -3.38
C THR A 49 5.35 2.41 -2.23
N ILE A 50 5.64 1.11 -2.33
CA ILE A 50 5.42 0.12 -1.28
C ILE A 50 6.80 -0.38 -0.86
N ALA A 51 7.17 -0.18 0.41
CA ALA A 51 8.48 -0.54 0.94
C ALA A 51 8.36 -1.12 2.36
N PRO A 52 9.35 -1.89 2.86
CA PRO A 52 9.33 -2.36 4.24
C PRO A 52 9.28 -1.20 5.24
N ALA A 53 8.39 -1.28 6.23
CA ALA A 53 8.26 -0.27 7.29
C ALA A 53 9.50 -0.21 8.19
N THR A 54 10.24 -1.32 8.30
CA THR A 54 11.54 -1.38 8.97
C THR A 54 12.52 -2.21 8.14
N GLY A 55 13.73 -1.69 7.99
CA GLY A 55 14.78 -2.26 7.17
C GLY A 55 15.63 -1.15 6.55
N GLU A 56 16.95 -1.24 6.72
CA GLU A 56 17.87 -0.47 5.89
C GLU A 56 17.73 -0.99 4.46
N ASN A 57 17.18 -0.18 3.55
CA ASN A 57 17.54 -0.33 2.15
C ASN A 57 19.07 -0.22 2.10
N CYS A 58 19.76 -1.32 1.78
CA CYS A 58 21.18 -1.24 1.48
C CYS A 58 21.38 -0.18 0.37
N CYS A 59 22.37 0.67 0.65
CA CYS A 59 22.83 1.84 -0.08
C CYS A 59 22.83 1.74 -1.60
#